data_AF-A0A0G4B9T7-F1
#
_entry.id   AF-A0A0G4B9T7-F1
#
_cell.length_a   1.000
_cell.length_b   1.000
_cell.length_c   1.000
_cell.angle_alpha   90.00
_cell.angle_beta   90.00
_cell.angle_gamma   90.00
#
_symmetry.space_group_name_H-M   'P 1'
#
loop_
_entity.id
_entity.type
_entity.pdbx_description
1 polymer ?
#
loop_
_entity_poly.entity_id
_entity_poly.type
_entity_poly.pdbx_seq_one_letter_code
_entity_poly.pdbx_strand_id
1 'polypeptide(L)'
;MAEKDQEFVEYAVRAIVENPDKVKVERTIDERGVLLSLEVDPADMGKIIGKDGRTAKAIRTLLRVLGAQNDARVNLKIIEPEGGLGRASERAERTEPVAEPVAAVDMPETTSKEDLGALEE
;
A
#
# COMPACT_ATOMS: atom_id res chain seq x y z
N MET A 1 -3.97 -13.26 -10.22
CA MET A 1 -5.02 -12.28 -9.90
C MET A 1 -4.37 -11.19 -9.06
N ALA A 2 -3.82 -10.15 -9.69
CA ALA A 2 -2.93 -9.20 -9.01
C ALA A 2 -2.96 -7.79 -9.65
N GLU A 3 -4.02 -7.46 -10.39
CA GLU A 3 -4.14 -6.19 -11.12
C GLU A 3 -5.28 -5.31 -10.59
N LYS A 4 -6.18 -5.85 -9.75
CA LYS A 4 -7.35 -5.11 -9.25
C LYS A 4 -6.98 -3.88 -8.42
N ASP A 5 -5.90 -3.97 -7.66
CA ASP A 5 -5.37 -2.89 -6.83
C ASP A 5 -4.77 -1.77 -7.70
N GLN A 6 -4.02 -2.11 -8.74
CA GLN A 6 -3.47 -1.16 -9.70
C GLN A 6 -4.60 -0.48 -10.51
N GLU A 7 -5.50 -1.27 -11.09
CA GLU A 7 -6.64 -0.79 -11.87
C GLU A 7 -7.54 0.16 -11.04
N PHE A 8 -7.76 -0.18 -9.77
CA PHE A 8 -8.54 0.66 -8.86
C PHE A 8 -7.88 2.03 -8.64
N VAL A 9 -6.56 2.06 -8.39
CA VAL A 9 -5.83 3.32 -8.19
C VAL A 9 -5.82 4.13 -9.48
N GLU A 10 -5.53 3.49 -10.61
CA GLU A 10 -5.52 4.13 -11.91
C GLU A 10 -6.88 4.75 -12.25
N TYR A 11 -7.97 4.01 -12.03
CA TYR A 11 -9.34 4.49 -12.22
C TYR A 11 -9.67 5.66 -11.28
N ALA A 12 -9.39 5.52 -9.98
CA ALA A 12 -9.70 6.54 -8.99
C ALA A 12 -8.92 7.83 -9.25
N VAL A 13 -7.63 7.73 -9.56
CA VAL A 13 -6.77 8.88 -9.83
C VAL A 13 -7.18 9.57 -11.13
N ARG A 14 -7.42 8.82 -12.20
CA ARG A 14 -7.90 9.38 -13.48
C ARG A 14 -9.21 10.15 -13.36
N ALA A 15 -10.08 9.78 -12.43
CA ALA A 15 -11.33 10.49 -12.17
C ALA A 15 -11.15 11.82 -11.41
N ILE A 16 -9.99 12.06 -10.79
CA ILE A 16 -9.71 13.24 -9.95
C ILE A 16 -8.83 14.28 -10.67
N VAL A 17 -7.96 13.84 -11.57
CA VAL A 17 -6.98 14.70 -12.26
C VAL A 17 -7.56 15.37 -13.51
N GLU A 18 -6.90 16.45 -13.97
CA GLU A 18 -7.20 17.05 -15.28
C GLU A 18 -6.46 16.35 -16.42
N ASN A 19 -5.30 15.73 -16.15
CA ASN A 19 -4.49 15.06 -17.17
C ASN A 19 -4.45 13.53 -16.95
N PRO A 20 -5.50 12.79 -17.33
CA PRO A 20 -5.56 11.33 -17.10
C PRO A 20 -4.50 10.55 -17.89
N ASP A 21 -4.00 11.12 -18.99
CA ASP A 21 -2.97 10.51 -19.84
C ASP A 21 -1.58 10.50 -19.21
N LYS A 22 -1.36 11.37 -18.20
CA LYS A 22 -0.09 11.49 -17.48
C LYS A 22 -0.07 10.73 -16.16
N VAL A 23 -1.11 9.93 -15.89
CA VAL A 23 -1.18 9.06 -14.72
C VAL A 23 -0.50 7.73 -15.06
N LYS A 24 0.56 7.40 -14.32
CA LYS A 24 1.21 6.09 -14.39
C LYS A 24 1.19 5.44 -13.01
N VAL A 25 0.81 4.17 -12.97
CA VAL A 25 0.82 3.36 -11.76
C VAL A 25 1.73 2.18 -12.01
N GLU A 26 2.78 2.05 -11.20
CA GLU A 26 3.67 0.90 -11.22
C GLU A 26 3.44 0.02 -9.99
N ARG A 27 3.42 -1.29 -10.21
CA ARG A 27 3.21 -2.28 -9.17
C ARG A 27 4.45 -3.16 -9.03
N THR A 28 5.06 -3.13 -7.86
CA THR A 28 6.20 -3.97 -7.51
C THR A 28 5.82 -4.91 -6.37
N ILE A 29 6.17 -6.18 -6.49
CA ILE A 29 5.93 -7.18 -5.46
C ILE A 29 7.27 -7.49 -4.79
N ASP A 30 7.33 -7.30 -3.48
CA ASP A 30 8.48 -7.61 -2.64
C ASP A 30 8.11 -8.69 -1.62
N GLU A 31 9.11 -9.24 -0.92
CA GLU A 31 8.92 -10.24 0.15
C GLU A 31 8.02 -9.75 1.31
N ARG A 32 7.84 -8.42 1.44
CA ARG A 32 7.05 -7.77 2.50
C ARG A 32 5.66 -7.30 2.05
N GLY A 33 5.31 -7.42 0.76
CA GLY A 33 4.03 -6.99 0.22
C GLY A 33 4.09 -6.39 -1.18
N VAL A 34 3.13 -5.53 -1.50
CA VAL A 34 2.96 -4.85 -2.79
C VAL A 34 3.24 -3.36 -2.62
N LEU A 35 4.16 -2.83 -3.41
CA LEU A 35 4.42 -1.40 -3.54
C LEU A 35 3.73 -0.87 -4.81
N LEU A 36 2.82 0.08 -4.63
CA LEU A 36 2.21 0.85 -5.71
C LEU A 36 2.88 2.23 -5.77
N SER A 37 3.52 2.52 -6.88
CA SER A 37 4.11 3.82 -7.19
C SER A 37 3.19 4.57 -8.15
N LEU A 38 2.74 5.74 -7.74
CA LEU A 38 1.88 6.62 -8.54
C LEU A 38 2.69 7.83 -9.01
N GLU A 39 2.82 7.98 -10.32
CA GLU A 39 3.35 9.17 -10.98
C GLU A 39 2.21 9.95 -11.63
N VAL A 40 2.20 11.26 -11.41
CA VAL A 40 1.21 12.20 -11.95
C VAL A 40 1.86 13.51 -12.35
N ASP A 41 1.17 14.31 -13.16
CA ASP A 41 1.60 15.67 -13.50
C ASP A 41 1.66 16.55 -12.24
N PRO A 42 2.66 17.44 -12.09
CA PRO A 42 2.77 18.32 -10.93
C PRO A 42 1.56 19.25 -10.77
N ALA A 43 0.84 19.59 -11.86
CA ALA A 43 -0.39 20.38 -11.78
C ALA A 43 -1.53 19.64 -11.07
N ASP A 44 -1.50 18.30 -11.08
CA ASP A 44 -2.54 17.45 -10.52
C ASP A 44 -2.21 16.95 -9.09
N MET A 45 -0.95 17.09 -8.66
CA MET A 45 -0.51 16.67 -7.32
C MET A 45 -1.33 17.31 -6.19
N GLY A 46 -1.63 18.60 -6.30
CA GLY A 46 -2.42 19.32 -5.29
C GLY A 46 -3.82 18.71 -5.10
N LYS A 47 -4.42 18.17 -6.17
CA LYS A 47 -5.74 17.54 -6.13
C LYS A 47 -5.69 16.15 -5.50
N ILE A 48 -4.63 15.38 -5.81
CA ILE A 48 -4.44 14.02 -5.31
C ILE A 48 -4.07 14.01 -3.82
N ILE A 49 -3.20 14.90 -3.40
CA ILE A 49 -2.91 15.07 -1.97
C ILE A 49 -4.17 15.63 -1.29
N GLY A 50 -4.76 16.67 -1.87
CA GLY A 50 -5.91 17.36 -1.32
C GLY A 50 -5.57 18.16 -0.05
N LYS A 51 -6.55 18.90 0.47
CA LYS A 51 -6.37 19.69 1.70
C LYS A 51 -6.05 18.79 2.89
N ASP A 52 -4.93 19.03 3.56
CA ASP A 52 -4.39 18.22 4.67
C ASP A 52 -4.11 16.74 4.32
N GLY A 53 -3.91 16.41 3.03
CA GLY A 53 -3.67 15.03 2.63
C GLY A 53 -4.91 14.12 2.70
N ARG A 54 -6.12 14.69 2.83
CA ARG A 54 -7.36 13.90 3.03
C ARG A 54 -7.65 12.94 1.88
N THR A 55 -7.45 13.39 0.64
CA THR A 55 -7.72 12.59 -0.56
C THR A 55 -6.75 11.40 -0.62
N ALA A 56 -5.45 11.66 -0.48
CA ALA A 56 -4.44 10.61 -0.43
C ALA A 56 -4.65 9.63 0.74
N LYS A 57 -5.08 10.13 1.90
CA LYS A 57 -5.41 9.28 3.07
C LYS A 57 -6.61 8.36 2.79
N ALA A 58 -7.66 8.87 2.13
CA ALA A 58 -8.82 8.08 1.77
C ALA A 58 -8.45 6.95 0.80
N ILE A 59 -7.67 7.25 -0.25
CA ILE A 59 -7.18 6.25 -1.20
C ILE A 59 -6.37 5.17 -0.48
N ARG A 60 -5.46 5.57 0.43
CA ARG A 60 -4.66 4.63 1.22
C ARG A 60 -5.52 3.71 2.11
N THR A 61 -6.59 4.23 2.69
CA THR A 61 -7.54 3.41 3.47
C THR A 61 -8.25 2.39 2.58
N LEU A 62 -8.69 2.78 1.39
CA LEU A 62 -9.33 1.86 0.44
C LEU A 62 -8.36 0.77 -0.01
N LEU A 63 -7.11 1.13 -0.29
CA LEU A 63 -6.04 0.18 -0.61
C LEU A 63 -5.75 -0.80 0.53
N ARG A 64 -5.82 -0.37 1.79
CA ARG A 64 -5.71 -1.28 2.94
C ARG A 64 -6.82 -2.33 2.95
N VAL A 65 -8.06 -1.93 2.67
CA VAL A 65 -9.20 -2.87 2.64
C VAL A 65 -9.07 -3.85 1.47
N LEU A 66 -8.67 -3.37 0.29
CA LEU A 66 -8.43 -4.22 -0.88
C LEU A 66 -7.24 -5.17 -0.68
N GLY A 67 -6.14 -4.69 -0.08
CA GLY A 67 -4.98 -5.51 0.24
C GLY A 67 -5.26 -6.58 1.29
N ALA A 68 -6.01 -6.24 2.34
CA ALA A 68 -6.42 -7.18 3.38
C ALA A 68 -7.26 -8.34 2.82
N GLN A 69 -8.02 -8.10 1.75
CA GLN A 69 -8.81 -9.15 1.09
C GLN A 69 -7.97 -10.15 0.29
N ASN A 70 -6.73 -9.79 -0.03
CA ASN A 70 -5.80 -10.59 -0.85
C ASN A 70 -4.56 -11.03 -0.04
N ASP A 71 -4.60 -10.95 1.30
CA ASP A 71 -3.48 -11.22 2.22
C ASP A 71 -2.19 -10.47 1.86
N ALA A 72 -2.32 -9.31 1.20
CA ALA A 72 -1.20 -8.53 0.69
C ALA A 72 -1.13 -7.16 1.38
N ARG A 73 0.04 -6.81 1.92
CA ARG A 73 0.31 -5.45 2.41
C ARG A 73 0.53 -4.51 1.23
N VAL A 74 -0.40 -3.59 1.00
CA VAL A 74 -0.32 -2.61 -0.09
C VAL A 74 0.15 -1.25 0.42
N ASN A 75 1.28 -0.77 -0.10
CA ASN A 75 1.84 0.54 0.20
C ASN A 75 1.76 1.45 -1.03
N LEU A 76 1.16 2.64 -0.85
CA LEU A 76 1.10 3.67 -1.91
C LEU A 76 2.19 4.72 -1.70
N LYS A 77 3.05 4.87 -2.70
CA LYS A 77 4.05 5.94 -2.83
C LYS A 77 3.63 6.84 -3.98
N ILE A 78 3.57 8.15 -3.74
CA ILE A 78 3.31 9.12 -4.79
C ILE A 78 4.66 9.76 -5.14
N ILE A 79 5.06 9.64 -6.40
CA ILE A 79 6.35 10.11 -6.92
C ILE A 79 6.12 11.47 -7.57
N GLU A 80 6.88 12.46 -7.13
CA GLU A 80 6.86 13.79 -7.73
C GLU A 80 7.82 13.81 -8.93
N PRO A 81 7.35 14.15 -10.14
CA PRO A 81 8.24 14.32 -11.28
C PRO A 81 9.15 15.54 -11.05
N GLU A 82 10.41 15.43 -11.49
CA GLU A 82 11.44 16.47 -11.29
C GLU A 82 10.93 17.86 -11.72
N GLY A 83 10.79 18.78 -10.76
CA GLY A 83 10.38 20.17 -10.99
C GLY A 83 9.30 20.73 -10.07
N GLY A 84 8.71 19.92 -9.17
CA GLY A 84 7.74 20.41 -8.19
C GLY A 84 8.40 21.09 -6.98
N LEU A 85 7.75 22.13 -6.47
CA LEU A 85 8.28 23.09 -5.50
C LEU A 85 8.63 22.44 -4.15
N GLY A 86 9.90 22.06 -3.99
CA GLY A 86 10.49 21.57 -2.73
C GLY A 86 10.56 22.60 -1.59
N ARG A 87 9.43 23.14 -1.12
CA ARG A 87 9.41 24.04 0.05
C ARG A 87 8.34 23.77 1.12
N ALA A 88 7.67 22.61 1.09
CA ALA A 88 6.69 22.27 2.14
C ALA A 88 7.04 21.01 2.97
N SER A 89 8.09 20.24 2.63
CA SER A 89 8.31 18.92 3.25
C SER A 89 9.33 18.87 4.41
N GLU A 90 10.06 19.95 4.73
CA GLU A 90 11.02 19.93 5.86
C GLU A 90 10.34 19.86 7.26
N ARG A 91 9.00 19.86 7.34
CA ARG A 91 8.25 19.70 8.61
C ARG A 91 7.55 18.34 8.77
N ALA A 92 7.63 17.45 7.77
CA ALA A 92 6.94 16.15 7.81
C ALA A 92 7.85 14.94 8.12
N GLU A 93 9.16 15.13 8.31
CA GLU A 93 10.11 14.06 8.68
C GLU A 93 10.08 13.71 10.18
N ARG A 94 8.90 13.78 10.78
CA ARG A 94 8.60 13.08 12.03
C ARG A 94 7.40 12.15 11.83
N THR A 95 7.36 11.44 10.71
CA THR A 95 6.65 10.16 10.67
C THR A 95 7.58 9.12 11.26
N GLU A 96 7.34 8.83 12.53
CA GLU A 96 7.86 7.67 13.23
C GLU A 96 7.72 6.42 12.34
N PRO A 97 8.71 5.52 12.33
CA PRO A 97 8.52 4.22 11.69
C PRO A 97 7.29 3.60 12.34
N VAL A 98 6.24 3.31 11.56
CA VAL A 98 5.11 2.50 12.01
C VAL A 98 5.61 1.06 12.12
N ALA A 99 6.45 0.82 13.12
CA ALA A 99 6.76 -0.47 13.67
C ALA A 99 5.93 -0.58 14.95
N GLU A 100 4.73 -1.11 14.81
CA GLU A 100 4.23 -2.01 15.85
C GLU A 100 4.02 -3.38 15.20
N PRO A 101 4.59 -4.45 15.80
CA PRO A 101 4.43 -5.80 15.31
C PRO A 101 3.00 -6.23 15.62
N VAL A 102 2.16 -6.34 14.59
CA VAL A 102 0.95 -7.17 14.72
C VAL A 102 1.41 -8.62 14.74
N ALA A 103 1.18 -9.21 15.91
CA ALA A 103 1.57 -10.54 16.34
C ALA A 103 1.32 -11.63 15.28
N ALA A 104 2.24 -12.58 15.29
CA ALA A 104 2.07 -14.00 14.99
C ALA A 104 0.82 -14.36 14.18
N VAL A 105 1.02 -14.62 12.89
CA VAL A 105 0.19 -15.60 12.20
C VAL A 105 0.56 -16.94 12.82
N ASP A 106 -0.24 -17.37 13.78
CA ASP A 106 -0.23 -18.71 14.36
C ASP A 106 -0.54 -19.69 13.23
N MET A 107 0.50 -20.31 12.67
CA MET A 107 0.31 -21.55 11.91
C MET A 107 0.12 -22.64 12.95
N PRO A 108 -1.04 -23.31 13.04
CA PRO A 108 -1.09 -24.55 13.81
C PRO A 108 -0.17 -25.54 13.07
N GLU A 109 0.97 -25.83 13.69
CA GLU A 109 1.76 -27.00 13.39
C GLU A 109 0.83 -28.20 13.49
N THR A 110 0.48 -28.81 12.35
CA THR A 110 -0.10 -30.15 12.35
C THR A 110 0.99 -31.09 12.85
N THR A 111 1.00 -31.31 14.16
CA THR A 111 1.72 -32.39 14.82
C THR A 111 1.32 -33.69 14.15
N SER A 112 2.28 -34.29 13.45
CA SER A 112 2.23 -35.68 13.05
C SER A 112 1.89 -36.52 14.28
N LYS A 113 0.73 -37.18 14.24
CA LYS A 113 0.53 -38.47 14.91
C LYS A 113 1.68 -39.35 14.42
N GLU A 114 2.50 -39.95 15.26
CA GLU A 114 2.24 -41.22 15.93
C GLU A 114 3.45 -41.49 16.82
N ASP A 115 3.35 -41.24 18.12
CA ASP A 115 4.23 -41.86 19.11
C ASP A 115 3.66 -41.54 20.48
N LEU A 116 2.81 -42.43 20.99
CA LEU A 116 2.52 -42.63 22.42
C LEU A 116 1.55 -43.81 22.55
N GLY A 117 2.05 -44.94 23.06
CA GLY A 117 1.22 -45.94 23.71
C GLY A 117 1.61 -47.39 23.49
N ALA A 118 2.74 -47.84 24.06
CA ALA A 118 2.92 -49.25 24.45
C ALA A 118 4.11 -49.41 25.43
N LEU A 119 3.84 -49.20 26.73
CA LEU A 119 4.57 -49.86 27.83
C LEU A 119 3.55 -50.16 28.93
N GLU A 120 3.69 -51.36 29.51
CA GLU A 120 2.81 -52.13 30.42
C GLU A 120 1.76 -53.00 29.68
N GLU A 121 1.81 -54.33 29.68
CA GLU A 121 2.44 -55.33 30.57
C GLU A 121 3.53 -56.21 29.92
#